data_AF-A5HGD6-F1
#
_entry.id   AF-A5HGD6-F1
#
_cell.length_a   1.000
_cell.length_b   1.000
_cell.length_c   1.000
_cell.angle_alpha   90.00
_cell.angle_beta   90.00
_cell.angle_gamma   90.00
#
_symmetry.space_group_name_H-M   'P 1'
#
loop_
_entity.id
_entity.type
_entity.pdbx_description
1 polymer ?
#
loop_
_entity_poly.entity_id
_entity_poly.type
_entity_poly.pdbx_seq_one_letter_code
_entity_poly.pdbx_strand_id
1 'polypeptide(L)' 'WKGESQLQALPTGVFDQLVNLKVLRLYSNQLKSLTAAVFD' A
#
# COMPACT_ATOMS: atom_id res chain seq x y z
N TRP A 1 2.65 -7.65 23.56
CA TRP A 1 3.50 -7.16 22.46
C TRP A 1 3.37 -8.11 21.28
N LYS A 2 2.34 -7.92 20.46
CA LYS A 2 2.16 -8.63 19.19
C LYS A 2 1.58 -7.59 18.25
N GLY A 3 2.34 -7.16 17.25
CA GLY A 3 1.98 -6.03 16.41
C GLY A 3 2.85 -5.95 15.17
N GLU A 4 2.99 -7.08 14.49
CA GLU A 4 3.52 -7.08 13.12
C GLU A 4 2.34 -6.71 12.21
N SER A 5 2.34 -5.50 11.64
CA SER A 5 1.44 -5.18 10.54
C SER A 5 1.95 -5.91 9.29
N GLN A 6 1.34 -7.05 8.98
CA GLN A 6 1.78 -8.00 7.95
C GLN A 6 1.29 -7.64 6.53
N LEU A 7 1.23 -6.36 6.17
CA LEU A 7 0.77 -6.00 4.83
C LEU A 7 1.79 -6.48 3.78
N GLN A 8 1.49 -7.61 3.13
CA GLN A 8 2.35 -8.28 2.14
C GLN A 8 2.04 -7.86 0.70
N ALA A 9 0.78 -7.50 0.43
CA ALA A 9 0.30 -7.03 -0.87
C ALA A 9 -0.78 -5.96 -0.67
N LEU A 10 -0.91 -5.07 -1.65
CA LEU A 10 -2.00 -4.12 -1.72
C LEU A 10 -3.17 -4.77 -2.49
N PRO A 11 -4.42 -4.63 -2.03
CA PRO A 11 -5.57 -5.02 -2.82
C PRO A 11 -5.59 -4.29 -4.16
N THR A 12 -5.97 -4.98 -5.22
CA THR A 12 -6.21 -4.35 -6.52
C THR A 12 -7.26 -3.26 -6.37
N GLY A 13 -6.99 -2.11 -6.98
CA GLY A 13 -7.90 -0.96 -6.97
C GLY A 13 -7.97 -0.17 -5.67
N VAL A 14 -7.07 -0.43 -4.70
CA VAL A 14 -7.06 0.33 -3.42
C VAL A 14 -6.83 1.83 -3.62
N PHE A 15 -6.28 2.23 -4.77
CA PHE A 15 -6.02 3.62 -5.12
C PHE A 15 -7.07 4.24 -6.06
N ASP A 16 -8.01 3.47 -6.61
CA ASP A 16 -8.99 3.93 -7.62
C ASP A 16 -9.81 5.13 -7.13
N GLN A 17 -10.07 5.19 -5.82
CA GLN A 17 -10.84 6.26 -5.19
C GLN A 17 -9.97 7.29 -4.46
N LEU A 18 -8.66 7.06 -4.41
CA LEU A 18 -7.68 7.94 -3.76
C LEU A 18 -7.14 8.98 -4.77
N VAL A 19 -8.04 9.55 -5.57
CA VAL A 19 -7.75 10.51 -6.67
C VAL A 19 -6.99 11.78 -6.24
N ASN A 20 -6.94 12.05 -4.94
CA ASN A 20 -6.22 13.19 -4.35
C ASN A 20 -5.12 12.77 -3.36
N LEU A 21 -4.63 11.52 -3.42
CA LEU A 21 -3.58 11.03 -2.54
C LEU A 21 -2.27 11.78 -2.78
N LYS A 22 -1.84 12.55 -1.78
CA LYS A 22 -0.56 13.28 -1.82
C LYS A 22 0.57 12.55 -1.10
N VAL A 23 0.23 11.76 -0.08
CA VAL A 23 1.20 11.10 0.79
C VAL A 23 0.73 9.69 1.09
N LEU A 24 1.55 8.70 0.76
CA LEU A 24 1.37 7.30 1.11
C LEU A 24 2.45 6.87 2.12
N ARG A 25 2.05 6.42 3.30
CA ARG A 25 2.98 5.94 4.34
C ARG A 25 2.87 4.42 4.46
N LEU A 26 3.96 3.71 4.18
CA LEU A 26 4.03 2.25 4.18
C LEU A 26 5.05 1.69 5.18
N TYR A 27 5.56 2.51 6.10
CA TYR A 27 6.55 2.07 7.08
C TYR A 27 6.03 0.91 7.93
N SER A 28 6.93 0.02 8.34
CA SER A 28 6.62 -1.14 9.18
C SER A 28 5.59 -2.12 8.56
N ASN A 29 5.65 -2.30 7.23
CA ASN A 29 4.93 -3.35 6.49
C ASN A 29 5.90 -4.35 5.84
N GLN A 30 5.38 -5.45 5.28
CA GLN A 30 6.16 -6.48 4.58
C GLN A 30 6.15 -6.31 3.05
N LEU A 31 5.66 -5.17 2.58
CA LEU A 31 5.57 -4.85 1.17
C LEU A 31 6.99 -4.68 0.58
N LYS A 32 7.34 -5.51 -0.42
CA LYS A 32 8.67 -5.49 -1.04
C LYS A 32 8.79 -4.53 -2.22
N SER A 33 7.70 -4.35 -2.95
CA SER A 33 7.64 -3.49 -4.13
C SER A 33 6.23 -2.99 -4.36
N LEU A 34 6.12 -1.85 -5.06
CA LEU A 34 4.90 -1.38 -5.69
C LEU A 34 5.04 -1.62 -7.19
N THR A 35 4.04 -2.20 -7.82
CA THR A 35 3.99 -2.31 -9.29
C THR A 35 3.61 -0.96 -9.89
N ALA A 36 4.07 -0.65 -11.11
CA ALA A 36 3.70 0.59 -11.78
C ALA A 36 2.18 0.73 -11.98
N ALA A 37 1.52 -0.40 -12.26
CA ALA A 37 0.06 -0.49 -12.43
C ALA A 37 -0.76 -0.28 -11.14
N VAL A 38 -0.12 0.05 -10.02
CA VAL A 38 -0.83 0.30 -8.75
C VAL A 38 -1.52 1.68 -8.73
N PHE A 39 -1.15 2.57 -9.65
CA PHE A 39 -1.71 3.92 -9.78
C PHE A 39 -2.35 4.19 -11.15
N ASP A 40 -2.50 3.16 -11.99
CA ASP A 40 -3.23 3.26 -13.26
C ASP A 40 -4.72 3.46 -13.01
#